data_AF-A0A960S9M6-F1
#
_entry.id   AF-A0A960S9M6-F1
#
_cell.length_a   1.000
_cell.length_b   1.000
_cell.length_c   1.000
_cell.angle_alpha   90.00
_cell.angle_beta   90.00
_cell.angle_gamma   90.00
#
_symmetry.space_group_name_H-M   'P 1'
#
loop_
_entity.id
_entity.type
_entity.pdbx_description
1 polymer ?
#
loop_
_entity_poly.entity_id
_entity_poly.type
_entity_poly.pdbx_seq_one_letter_code
_entity_poly.pdbx_strand_id
1 'polypeptide(L)'
;MTRIGAFYVVWVLALFPCEPVHAREVPQEELKLIGQKIFANECSSRVDHLTCWNEGEAFASLGVGHFIWYPKGGKHPFEETFPRFIAFLKERGVPFPHWLDSPCPWHSRQEFYRAIHSTKMAELATFLNESIPHQIAYMQH
;
A
#
# COMPACT_ATOMS: atom_id res chain seq x y z
N MET A 1 15.10 68.12 -28.93
CA MET A 1 14.70 67.07 -27.98
C MET A 1 15.14 65.73 -28.56
N THR A 2 16.23 65.21 -28.02
CA THR A 2 16.94 63.99 -28.45
C THR A 2 16.26 62.77 -27.85
N ARG A 3 16.18 61.64 -28.58
CA ARG A 3 16.47 60.32 -28.00
C ARG A 3 16.70 59.20 -29.02
N ILE A 4 17.91 58.67 -28.93
CA ILE A 4 18.50 57.47 -29.51
C ILE A 4 17.91 56.23 -28.79
N GLY A 5 17.89 55.07 -29.44
CA GLY A 5 17.65 53.80 -28.76
C GLY A 5 17.74 52.57 -29.65
N ALA A 6 18.95 52.13 -29.98
CA ALA A 6 19.25 50.79 -30.46
C ALA A 6 19.29 49.82 -29.28
N PHE A 7 18.70 48.62 -29.37
CA PHE A 7 19.11 47.47 -28.55
C PHE A 7 18.81 46.14 -29.27
N TYR A 8 19.88 45.55 -29.82
CA TYR A 8 19.98 44.12 -30.07
C TYR A 8 19.97 43.39 -28.73
N VAL A 9 19.13 42.37 -28.56
CA VAL A 9 19.30 41.38 -27.50
C VAL A 9 19.26 40.00 -28.15
N VAL A 10 20.45 39.49 -28.44
CA VAL A 10 20.66 38.08 -28.78
C VAL A 10 20.54 37.29 -27.47
N TRP A 11 19.50 36.47 -27.35
CA TRP A 11 19.42 35.44 -26.32
C TRP A 11 20.13 34.18 -26.83
N VAL A 12 21.40 34.01 -26.45
CA VAL A 12 22.08 32.71 -26.60
C VAL A 12 21.66 31.83 -25.43
N LEU A 13 20.74 30.89 -25.68
CA LEU A 13 20.44 29.78 -24.78
C LEU A 13 21.67 28.86 -24.73
N ALA A 14 22.37 28.86 -23.60
CA ALA A 14 23.41 27.88 -23.33
C ALA A 14 22.78 26.49 -23.15
N LEU A 15 23.01 25.61 -24.14
CA LEU A 15 22.76 24.18 -24.03
C LEU A 15 23.81 23.56 -23.11
N PHE A 16 23.50 23.44 -21.82
CA PHE A 16 24.26 22.53 -20.95
C PHE A 16 23.84 21.09 -21.29
N PRO A 17 24.74 20.22 -21.78
CA PRO A 17 24.43 18.81 -21.93
C PRO A 17 24.21 18.21 -20.54
N CYS A 18 23.01 17.67 -20.33
CA CYS A 18 22.69 16.85 -19.17
C CYS A 18 23.38 15.50 -19.38
N GLU A 19 24.53 15.28 -18.72
CA GLU A 19 25.20 13.98 -18.71
C GLU A 19 24.27 12.91 -18.12
N PRO A 20 24.12 11.74 -18.77
CA PRO A 20 23.24 10.69 -18.28
C PRO A 20 23.83 10.03 -17.03
N VAL A 21 23.15 10.20 -15.90
CA VAL A 21 23.44 9.45 -14.66
C VAL A 21 23.27 7.96 -14.96
N HIS A 22 24.37 7.21 -14.89
CA HIS A 22 24.31 5.74 -14.96
C HIS A 22 23.64 5.19 -13.69
N ALA A 23 22.46 4.61 -13.86
CA ALA A 23 21.77 3.91 -12.79
C ALA A 23 22.53 2.61 -12.49
N ARG A 24 23.04 2.48 -11.26
CA ARG A 24 23.64 1.23 -10.75
C ARG A 24 22.53 0.24 -10.43
N GLU A 25 22.63 -0.99 -10.93
CA GLU A 25 21.73 -2.08 -10.55
C GLU A 25 21.95 -2.45 -9.07
N VAL A 26 20.86 -2.44 -8.29
CA VAL A 26 20.88 -2.70 -6.86
C VAL A 26 20.54 -4.18 -6.62
N PRO A 27 21.38 -4.95 -5.89
CA PRO A 27 21.11 -6.33 -5.51
C PRO A 27 19.78 -6.50 -4.76
N GLN A 28 19.09 -7.64 -4.95
CA GLN A 28 17.77 -7.91 -4.37
C GLN A 28 17.72 -7.80 -2.83
N GLU A 29 18.78 -8.23 -2.13
CA GLU A 29 18.84 -8.09 -0.67
C GLU A 29 18.96 -6.62 -0.23
N GLU A 30 19.69 -5.82 -0.98
CA GLU A 30 19.85 -4.39 -0.75
C GLU A 30 18.52 -3.66 -1.04
N LEU A 31 17.78 -4.07 -2.08
CA LEU A 31 16.43 -3.59 -2.35
C LEU A 31 15.43 -3.92 -1.22
N LYS A 32 15.49 -5.11 -0.63
CA LYS A 32 14.63 -5.50 0.50
C LYS A 32 14.92 -4.66 1.75
N LEU A 33 16.19 -4.42 2.03
CA LEU A 33 16.64 -3.66 3.19
C LEU A 33 16.34 -2.16 3.02
N ILE A 34 16.47 -1.64 1.79
CA ILE A 34 16.02 -0.31 1.40
C ILE A 34 14.49 -0.21 1.54
N GLY A 35 13.73 -1.20 1.06
CA GLY A 35 12.26 -1.25 1.20
C GLY A 35 11.80 -1.25 2.66
N GLN A 36 12.46 -2.02 3.54
CA GLN A 36 12.19 -2.02 4.97
C GLN A 36 12.51 -0.68 5.64
N LYS A 37 13.60 -0.03 5.23
CA LYS A 37 14.00 1.29 5.75
C LYS A 37 13.12 2.42 5.22
N ILE A 38 12.70 2.37 3.96
CA ILE A 38 11.73 3.30 3.36
C ILE A 38 10.37 3.10 4.01
N PHE A 39 9.92 1.87 4.23
CA PHE A 39 8.70 1.57 4.97
C PHE A 39 8.75 2.11 6.41
N ALA A 40 9.89 1.95 7.10
CA ALA A 40 10.09 2.52 8.44
C ALA A 40 10.11 4.06 8.43
N ASN A 41 10.73 4.69 7.42
CA ASN A 41 10.90 6.15 7.32
C ASN A 41 9.67 6.89 6.76
N GLU A 42 9.03 6.39 5.70
CA GLU A 42 7.91 7.06 5.04
C GLU A 42 6.56 6.78 5.72
N CYS A 43 6.41 5.62 6.38
CA CYS A 43 5.18 5.31 7.11
C CYS A 43 5.25 5.69 8.60
N SER A 44 6.34 6.28 9.12
CA SER A 44 6.57 6.32 10.58
C SER A 44 6.43 4.93 11.24
N SER A 45 6.72 3.85 10.50
CA SER A 45 6.39 2.46 10.88
C SER A 45 4.90 2.13 11.02
N ARG A 46 4.01 2.81 10.29
CA ARG A 46 2.56 2.59 10.35
C ARG A 46 2.09 1.60 9.29
N VAL A 47 1.84 0.38 9.75
CA VAL A 47 0.99 -0.66 9.14
C VAL A 47 -0.41 -0.11 8.76
N ASP A 48 -0.76 1.08 9.24
CA ASP A 48 -2.05 1.77 9.14
C ASP A 48 -2.56 2.06 7.71
N HIS A 49 -1.72 2.00 6.67
CA HIS A 49 -2.21 2.21 5.30
C HIS A 49 -2.78 0.94 4.68
N LEU A 50 -2.24 -0.23 5.03
CA LEU A 50 -2.74 -1.52 4.55
C LEU A 50 -3.73 -2.13 5.53
N THR A 51 -3.76 -1.71 6.79
CA THR A 51 -4.76 -2.19 7.74
C THR A 51 -5.36 -1.01 8.49
N CYS A 52 -6.62 -0.69 8.23
CA CYS A 52 -7.31 0.40 8.91
C CYS A 52 -8.72 -0.01 9.32
N TRP A 53 -9.24 0.68 10.33
CA TRP A 53 -10.64 0.57 10.71
C TRP A 53 -11.11 1.99 11.05
N ASN A 54 -11.87 2.62 10.16
CA ASN A 54 -12.21 4.03 10.33
C ASN A 54 -13.26 4.19 11.45
N GLU A 55 -13.29 5.39 12.01
CA GLU A 55 -14.32 5.74 12.99
C GLU A 55 -15.70 5.73 12.34
N GLY A 56 -16.68 5.11 13.00
CA GLY A 56 -18.03 4.95 12.46
C GLY A 56 -18.22 3.75 11.52
N GLU A 57 -17.15 3.05 11.12
CA GLU A 57 -17.26 1.83 10.31
C GLU A 57 -17.41 0.58 11.18
N ALA A 58 -18.13 -0.42 10.65
CA ALA A 58 -18.33 -1.71 11.28
C ALA A 58 -17.33 -2.79 10.80
N PHE A 59 -16.36 -2.42 9.97
CA PHE A 59 -15.42 -3.32 9.30
C PHE A 59 -13.99 -2.80 9.32
N ALA A 60 -13.03 -3.71 9.16
CA ALA A 60 -11.67 -3.36 8.80
C ALA A 60 -11.56 -3.21 7.27
N SER A 61 -10.80 -2.21 6.82
CA SER A 61 -10.39 -2.01 5.43
C SER A 61 -8.94 -2.43 5.26
N LEU A 62 -8.68 -3.32 4.32
CA LEU A 62 -7.40 -4.00 4.16
C LEU A 62 -6.79 -3.86 2.76
N GLY A 63 -5.47 -3.78 2.70
CA GLY A 63 -4.67 -3.78 1.48
C GLY A 63 -4.87 -2.54 0.60
N VAL A 64 -4.20 -2.54 -0.56
CA VAL A 64 -4.36 -1.48 -1.57
C VAL A 64 -5.71 -1.54 -2.28
N GLY A 65 -6.37 -2.71 -2.23
CA GLY A 65 -7.71 -2.90 -2.78
C GLY A 65 -8.85 -2.47 -1.86
N HIS A 66 -8.56 -1.92 -0.67
CA HIS A 66 -9.56 -1.52 0.32
C HIS A 66 -10.59 -2.62 0.62
N PHE A 67 -10.09 -3.84 0.86
CA PHE A 67 -10.93 -4.99 1.11
C PHE A 67 -11.66 -4.88 2.45
N ILE A 68 -12.98 -5.06 2.40
CA ILE A 68 -13.86 -5.01 3.57
C ILE A 68 -13.84 -6.36 4.26
N TRP A 69 -13.53 -6.36 5.55
CA TRP A 69 -13.56 -7.54 6.42
C TRP A 69 -14.40 -7.28 7.67
N TYR A 70 -15.57 -7.93 7.76
CA TYR A 70 -16.44 -7.80 8.94
C TYR A 70 -16.10 -8.79 10.04
N PRO A 71 -16.36 -8.42 11.31
CA PRO A 71 -16.50 -9.37 12.40
C PRO A 71 -17.50 -10.46 12.10
N LYS A 72 -17.38 -11.60 12.80
CA LYS A 72 -18.38 -12.66 12.72
C LYS A 72 -19.76 -12.15 13.18
N GLY A 73 -20.74 -12.29 12.29
CA GLY A 73 -22.15 -12.10 12.60
C GLY A 73 -22.64 -10.68 12.36
N GLY A 74 -23.85 -10.58 11.82
CA GLY A 74 -24.46 -9.31 11.43
C GLY A 74 -24.95 -9.36 9.99
N LYS A 75 -25.91 -8.48 9.68
CA LYS A 75 -26.19 -8.08 8.30
C LYS A 75 -25.52 -6.74 8.12
N HIS A 76 -24.66 -6.65 7.13
CA HIS A 76 -23.91 -5.43 6.86
C HIS A 76 -24.36 -4.80 5.55
N PRO A 77 -24.31 -3.47 5.44
CA PRO A 77 -24.79 -2.77 4.25
C PRO A 77 -23.86 -2.97 3.04
N PHE A 78 -22.58 -3.24 3.29
CA PHE A 78 -21.60 -3.49 2.25
C PHE A 78 -21.25 -4.97 2.17
N GLU A 79 -20.81 -5.35 0.98
CA GLU A 79 -20.36 -6.70 0.67
C GLU A 79 -18.95 -6.96 1.20
N GLU A 80 -18.71 -8.16 1.73
CA GLU A 80 -17.37 -8.57 2.14
C GLU A 80 -16.51 -8.89 0.93
N THR A 81 -15.43 -8.13 0.75
CA THR A 81 -14.48 -8.30 -0.35
C THR A 81 -13.19 -8.99 0.08
N PHE A 82 -12.81 -8.93 1.36
CA PHE A 82 -11.59 -9.61 1.82
C PHE A 82 -11.69 -11.15 1.72
N PRO A 83 -12.76 -11.81 2.19
CA PRO A 83 -12.90 -13.26 2.01
C PRO A 83 -12.96 -13.68 0.54
N ARG A 84 -13.48 -12.81 -0.34
CA ARG A 84 -13.50 -13.06 -1.79
C ARG A 84 -12.12 -12.98 -2.40
N PHE A 85 -11.31 -12.02 -1.97
CA PHE A 85 -9.90 -11.97 -2.33
C PHE A 85 -9.15 -13.22 -1.86
N ILE A 86 -9.39 -13.69 -0.62
CA ILE A 86 -8.81 -14.95 -0.13
C ILE A 86 -9.27 -16.16 -0.97
N ALA A 87 -10.55 -16.24 -1.34
CA ALA A 87 -11.05 -17.29 -2.23
C ALA A 87 -10.38 -17.25 -3.62
N PHE A 88 -10.18 -16.05 -4.18
CA PHE A 88 -9.46 -15.84 -5.44
C PHE A 88 -8.01 -16.37 -5.40
N LEU A 89 -7.31 -16.15 -4.28
CA LEU A 89 -5.97 -16.70 -4.07
C LEU A 89 -5.98 -18.22 -3.94
N LYS A 90 -6.97 -18.76 -3.21
CA LYS A 90 -7.17 -20.19 -3.00
C LYS A 90 -7.38 -20.93 -4.32
N GLU A 91 -8.20 -20.38 -5.21
CA GLU A 91 -8.44 -20.93 -6.56
C GLU A 91 -7.17 -20.96 -7.42
N ARG A 92 -6.24 -20.03 -7.18
CA ARG A 92 -4.96 -19.92 -7.92
C ARG A 92 -3.80 -20.64 -7.26
N GLY A 93 -4.02 -21.29 -6.12
CA GLY A 93 -2.97 -21.97 -5.36
C GLY A 93 -1.91 -21.02 -4.79
N VAL A 94 -2.24 -19.73 -4.61
CA VAL A 94 -1.34 -18.78 -3.96
C VAL A 94 -1.38 -19.02 -2.45
N PRO A 95 -0.23 -19.21 -1.77
CA PRO A 95 -0.20 -19.45 -0.34
C PRO A 95 -0.60 -18.19 0.44
N PHE A 96 -1.33 -18.39 1.54
CA PHE A 96 -1.68 -17.34 2.50
C PHE A 96 -1.82 -17.95 3.91
N PRO A 97 -1.68 -17.17 4.99
CA PRO A 97 -1.89 -17.67 6.35
C PRO A 97 -3.29 -18.27 6.54
N HIS A 98 -3.37 -19.53 6.99
CA HIS A 98 -4.64 -20.27 7.06
C HIS A 98 -5.75 -19.58 7.84
N TRP A 99 -5.40 -18.77 8.86
CA TRP A 99 -6.39 -18.06 9.67
C TRP A 99 -7.10 -16.92 8.92
N LEU A 100 -6.62 -16.52 7.74
CA LEU A 100 -7.29 -15.55 6.88
C LEU A 100 -8.51 -16.15 6.15
N ASP A 101 -8.61 -17.48 6.06
CA ASP A 101 -9.81 -18.19 5.57
C ASP A 101 -10.83 -18.35 6.72
N SER A 102 -11.09 -17.27 7.44
CA SER A 102 -12.01 -17.20 8.58
C SER A 102 -12.55 -15.78 8.73
N PRO A 103 -13.65 -15.57 9.47
CA PRO A 103 -14.16 -14.23 9.77
C PRO A 103 -13.12 -13.36 10.49
N CYS A 104 -13.28 -12.04 10.40
CA CYS A 104 -12.37 -11.10 11.04
C CYS A 104 -12.24 -11.43 12.55
N PRO A 105 -11.00 -11.61 13.06
CA PRO A 105 -10.81 -12.04 14.43
C PRO A 105 -11.10 -10.94 15.46
N TRP A 106 -11.19 -9.68 15.02
CA TRP A 106 -11.46 -8.53 15.88
C TRP A 106 -12.94 -8.14 15.79
N HIS A 107 -13.61 -8.02 16.94
CA HIS A 107 -15.05 -7.73 17.01
C HIS A 107 -15.35 -6.23 17.01
N SER A 108 -14.33 -5.39 17.18
CA SER A 108 -14.48 -3.94 17.21
C SER A 108 -13.20 -3.24 16.79
N ARG A 109 -13.35 -1.99 16.34
CA ARG A 109 -12.24 -1.06 16.10
C ARG A 109 -11.27 -0.99 17.29
N GLN A 110 -11.79 -0.95 18.52
CA GLN A 110 -10.96 -0.87 19.71
C GLN A 110 -10.10 -2.13 19.88
N GLU A 111 -10.67 -3.31 19.65
CA GLU A 111 -9.93 -4.58 19.70
C GLU A 111 -8.87 -4.66 18.61
N PHE A 112 -9.21 -4.22 17.40
CA PHE A 112 -8.31 -4.15 16.26
C PHE A 112 -7.06 -3.31 16.56
N TYR A 113 -7.24 -2.09 17.08
CA TYR A 113 -6.11 -1.21 17.40
C TYR A 113 -5.35 -1.63 18.66
N ARG A 114 -5.99 -2.31 19.64
CA ARG A 114 -5.24 -2.96 20.74
C ARG A 114 -4.30 -4.05 20.23
N ALA A 115 -4.67 -4.72 19.13
CA ALA A 115 -3.89 -5.79 18.53
C ALA A 115 -2.87 -5.29 17.48
N ILE A 116 -2.70 -3.97 17.27
CA ILE A 116 -1.87 -3.43 16.19
C ILE A 116 -0.39 -3.90 16.26
N HIS A 117 0.11 -4.16 17.47
CA HIS A 117 1.46 -4.67 17.72
C HIS A 117 1.52 -6.19 17.95
N SER A 118 0.41 -6.90 17.72
CA SER A 118 0.37 -8.36 17.88
C SER A 118 1.05 -9.07 16.71
N THR A 119 1.53 -10.29 16.94
CA THR A 119 2.07 -11.17 15.89
C THR A 119 1.08 -11.38 14.75
N LYS A 120 -0.21 -11.48 15.07
CA LYS A 120 -1.28 -11.67 14.08
C LYS A 120 -1.44 -10.45 13.16
N MET A 121 -1.36 -9.23 13.71
CA MET A 121 -1.40 -8.02 12.89
C MET A 121 -0.15 -7.88 12.03
N ALA A 122 1.03 -8.21 12.58
CA ALA A 122 2.28 -8.20 11.81
C ALA A 122 2.20 -9.19 10.62
N GLU A 123 1.71 -10.40 10.85
CA GLU A 123 1.51 -11.40 9.80
C GLU A 123 0.51 -10.93 8.73
N LEU A 124 -0.61 -10.31 9.14
CA LEU A 124 -1.58 -9.72 8.22
C LEU A 124 -0.95 -8.62 7.36
N ALA A 125 -0.19 -7.71 7.98
CA ALA A 125 0.47 -6.61 7.28
C ALA A 125 1.51 -7.12 6.27
N THR A 126 2.33 -8.09 6.67
CA THR A 126 3.30 -8.75 5.78
C THR A 126 2.60 -9.41 4.61
N PHE A 127 1.54 -10.19 4.87
CA PHE A 127 0.75 -10.83 3.81
C PHE A 127 0.14 -9.81 2.84
N LEU A 128 -0.45 -8.72 3.35
CA LEU A 128 -1.04 -7.68 2.51
C LEU A 128 0.00 -6.94 1.66
N ASN A 129 1.21 -6.76 2.18
CA ASN A 129 2.30 -6.15 1.42
C ASN A 129 2.83 -7.10 0.34
N GLU A 130 3.04 -8.38 0.67
CA GLU A 130 3.56 -9.37 -0.28
C GLU A 130 2.55 -9.74 -1.37
N SER A 131 1.25 -9.63 -1.07
CA SER A 131 0.17 -9.98 -1.99
C SER A 131 -0.29 -8.83 -2.91
N ILE A 132 0.36 -7.65 -2.88
CA ILE A 132 -0.03 -6.49 -3.71
C ILE A 132 -0.28 -6.85 -5.19
N PRO A 133 0.60 -7.60 -5.89
CA PRO A 133 0.36 -7.98 -7.28
C PRO A 133 -0.95 -8.77 -7.48
N HIS A 134 -1.30 -9.61 -6.50
CA HIS A 134 -2.53 -10.38 -6.54
C HIS A 134 -3.77 -9.54 -6.21
N GLN A 135 -3.63 -8.51 -5.36
CA GLN A 135 -4.72 -7.56 -5.09
C GLN A 135 -5.07 -6.78 -6.35
N ILE A 136 -4.06 -6.29 -7.07
CA ILE A 136 -4.25 -5.60 -8.36
C ILE A 136 -4.91 -6.53 -9.38
N ALA A 137 -4.44 -7.78 -9.48
CA ALA A 137 -5.04 -8.76 -10.38
C ALA A 137 -6.52 -9.02 -10.05
N TYR A 138 -6.87 -9.16 -8.77
CA TYR A 138 -8.26 -9.34 -8.33
C TYR A 138 -9.14 -8.15 -8.73
N MET A 139 -8.66 -6.91 -8.61
CA MET A 139 -9.41 -5.70 -8.94
C MET A 139 -9.69 -5.49 -10.44
N GLN A 140 -9.03 -6.25 -11.32
CA GLN A 140 -9.24 -6.19 -12.77
C GLN A 140 -10.35 -7.12 -13.26
N HIS A 141 -10.89 -7.96 -12.39
CA HIS A 141 -11.93 -8.95 -12.68
C HIS A 141 -13.30 -8.48 -12.19
#